data_AF-A0A0C2IXX4-F1
#
_entry.id   AF-A0A0C2IXX4-F1
#
_cell.length_a   1.000
_cell.length_b   1.000
_cell.length_c   1.000
_cell.angle_alpha   90.00
_cell.angle_beta   90.00
_cell.angle_gamma   90.00
#
_symmetry.space_group_name_H-M   'P 1'
#
loop_
_entity.id
_entity.type
_entity.pdbx_description
1 polymer ?
#
loop_
_entity_poly.entity_id
_entity_poly.type
_entity_poly.pdbx_seq_one_letter_code
_entity_poly.pdbx_strand_id
1 'polypeptide(L)'
;MASSASSTRAASPNGHAHTPPPPPPTTLKQENAALAAGIPSSLSPTETYSLLALAVACATVLGNTVRREDGAPLTASLALSGIAFAASYAMIRWLGPSFVRAGIKGADLGKANRRTLPECMGAVCAVVYLLAIIVFIPMPFYKDIVAATSGGGNRDVVLPDVPAAHVEQGRLLHRFPHSKLASFLSAIISLQSITLLGIGDDLFDIRWRHKFLIPGFAAIPLLVVYFVDFGVTSVVVPTPLQPYLGELVRLGPLYYLYMAAVAIFSPNSINILAGINGIEVAQSVVVAALLVFNDALYLLAGPYPHPATDSHLFSLYFLLPFLGVSLALLAHNWYPARVFVGDTYCYFAGMVFVVVSILGHFSKTLVLLLLPQIANFAYSAPQIFGLVPCPRHRMPRFHARTGLLEPSVTVWRPDRQPSAPVAWALRLLARLRLLRLTADPADPAVIQETSNMTLLNLWLVWRGPLREDRLALEVVVMQACVGLFGLFVRHRLALLIFKEDNLGAVRY
;
A
#
# COMPACT_ATOMS: atom_id res chain seq x y z
N MET A 1 16.43 -82.36 68.98
CA MET A 1 15.92 -81.16 69.70
C MET A 1 15.20 -80.32 68.66
N ALA A 2 13.86 -80.39 68.63
CA ALA A 2 12.94 -79.32 69.06
C ALA A 2 13.03 -78.06 68.16
N SER A 3 12.06 -77.79 67.27
CA SER A 3 10.84 -76.93 67.48
C SER A 3 11.19 -75.43 67.62
N SER A 4 10.41 -74.43 67.18
CA SER A 4 9.06 -74.32 66.58
C SER A 4 8.77 -72.86 66.13
N ALA A 5 7.61 -72.58 65.49
CA ALA A 5 6.84 -71.30 65.48
C ALA A 5 7.48 -70.01 64.86
N SER A 6 6.90 -69.33 63.84
CA SER A 6 5.87 -68.23 63.85
C SER A 6 6.44 -66.79 64.14
N SER A 7 5.81 -65.62 63.85
CA SER A 7 4.47 -65.28 63.31
C SER A 7 4.35 -63.82 62.73
N THR A 8 3.60 -63.65 61.62
CA THR A 8 2.65 -62.54 61.26
C THR A 8 3.00 -61.02 61.15
N ARG A 9 2.53 -60.41 60.02
CA ARG A 9 1.89 -59.06 59.81
C ARG A 9 2.71 -57.76 60.08
N ALA A 10 2.35 -56.54 59.63
CA ALA A 10 1.78 -56.00 58.37
C ALA A 10 1.74 -54.43 58.41
N ALA A 11 1.90 -53.76 57.24
CA ALA A 11 1.45 -52.38 56.87
C ALA A 11 1.82 -51.08 57.67
N SER A 12 2.69 -50.23 57.07
CA SER A 12 2.42 -48.87 56.49
C SER A 12 1.78 -47.70 57.34
N PRO A 13 1.72 -46.41 56.88
CA PRO A 13 2.77 -45.40 57.16
C PRO A 13 2.22 -43.98 57.57
N ASN A 14 3.12 -43.02 57.87
CA ASN A 14 3.16 -41.64 57.32
C ASN A 14 3.94 -40.64 58.21
N GLY A 15 4.72 -39.76 57.57
CA GLY A 15 5.37 -38.61 58.21
C GLY A 15 4.82 -37.27 57.70
N HIS A 16 4.88 -36.23 58.52
CA HIS A 16 4.41 -34.88 58.20
C HIS A 16 5.56 -33.93 57.83
N ALA A 17 5.41 -33.22 56.71
CA ALA A 17 5.52 -31.75 56.57
C ALA A 17 5.81 -31.35 55.12
N HIS A 18 4.79 -30.89 54.38
CA HIS A 18 4.98 -30.21 53.10
C HIS A 18 4.28 -28.86 53.11
N THR A 19 5.05 -27.81 52.82
CA THR A 19 4.55 -26.48 52.45
C THR A 19 3.63 -26.57 51.22
N PRO A 20 2.60 -25.71 51.11
CA PRO A 20 1.80 -25.65 49.89
C PRO A 20 2.70 -25.27 48.71
N PRO A 21 2.58 -25.93 47.54
CA PRO A 21 3.34 -25.56 46.36
C PRO A 21 2.93 -24.15 45.89
N PRO A 22 3.81 -23.43 45.17
CA PRO A 22 3.41 -22.21 44.48
C PRO A 22 2.24 -22.52 43.52
N PRO A 23 1.38 -21.53 43.20
CA PRO A 23 0.31 -21.73 42.24
C PRO A 23 0.91 -22.28 40.93
N PRO A 24 0.28 -23.29 40.30
CA PRO A 24 0.84 -23.91 39.12
C PRO A 24 1.04 -22.83 38.04
N PRO A 25 2.21 -22.77 37.38
CA PRO A 25 2.39 -21.87 36.25
C PRO A 25 1.28 -22.13 35.23
N THR A 26 0.69 -21.04 34.72
CA THR A 26 -0.47 -21.05 33.81
C THR A 26 -0.35 -22.15 32.79
N THR A 27 -1.26 -23.13 32.84
CA THR A 27 -1.07 -24.41 32.17
C THR A 27 -0.76 -24.23 30.69
N LEU A 28 0.22 -25.00 30.18
CA LEU A 28 0.64 -25.07 28.77
C LEU A 28 -0.53 -25.12 27.75
N LYS A 29 -1.72 -25.60 28.16
CA LYS A 29 -2.96 -25.58 27.35
C LYS A 29 -3.41 -24.17 26.92
N GLN A 30 -3.12 -23.12 27.69
CA GLN A 30 -3.47 -21.73 27.34
C GLN A 30 -2.44 -21.11 26.38
N GLU A 31 -1.15 -21.40 26.56
CA GLU A 31 -0.10 -21.03 25.57
C GLU A 31 -0.29 -21.79 24.25
N ASN A 32 -0.65 -23.08 24.32
CA ASN A 32 -0.90 -23.92 23.15
C ASN A 32 -2.08 -23.46 22.28
N ALA A 33 -3.04 -22.70 22.84
CA ALA A 33 -4.10 -22.07 22.04
C ALA A 33 -3.59 -20.89 21.19
N ALA A 34 -2.54 -20.20 21.64
CA ALA A 34 -1.86 -19.15 20.88
C ALA A 34 -0.88 -19.76 19.85
N LEU A 35 -0.18 -20.85 20.18
CA LEU A 35 0.65 -21.59 19.22
C LEU A 35 -0.17 -22.27 18.11
N ALA A 36 -1.43 -22.65 18.37
CA ALA A 36 -2.31 -23.27 17.36
C ALA A 36 -2.60 -22.36 16.14
N ALA A 37 -2.38 -21.05 16.24
CA ALA A 37 -2.47 -20.10 15.11
C ALA A 37 -1.21 -20.05 14.23
N GLY A 38 -0.10 -20.69 14.63
CA GLY A 38 1.07 -20.91 13.77
C GLY A 38 2.02 -19.72 13.57
N ILE A 39 1.89 -18.65 14.35
CA ILE A 39 2.80 -17.50 14.31
C ILE A 39 3.47 -17.38 15.68
N PRO A 40 4.77 -17.67 15.82
CA PRO A 40 5.49 -17.35 17.04
C PRO A 40 5.41 -15.84 17.31
N SER A 41 5.07 -15.45 18.54
CA SER A 41 5.01 -14.04 18.94
C SER A 41 6.39 -13.41 19.11
N SER A 42 7.40 -14.24 19.38
CA SER A 42 8.80 -13.85 19.51
C SER A 42 9.49 -13.70 18.15
N LEU A 43 10.46 -12.80 18.11
CA LEU A 43 11.50 -12.80 17.08
C LEU A 43 12.50 -13.91 17.41
N SER A 44 13.03 -14.57 16.39
CA SER A 44 14.22 -15.43 16.53
C SER A 44 15.44 -14.58 16.91
N PRO A 45 16.52 -15.19 17.45
CA PRO A 45 17.76 -14.47 17.72
C PRO A 45 18.31 -13.78 16.46
N THR A 46 18.30 -14.47 15.31
CA THR A 46 18.76 -13.91 14.03
C THR A 46 17.94 -12.70 13.60
N GLU A 47 16.59 -12.80 13.61
CA GLU A 47 15.73 -11.64 13.32
C GLU A 47 16.02 -10.49 14.30
N THR A 48 16.14 -10.78 15.60
CA THR A 48 16.40 -9.77 16.63
C THR A 48 17.71 -9.02 16.38
N TYR A 49 18.82 -9.73 16.17
CA TYR A 49 20.13 -9.10 15.89
C TYR A 49 20.16 -8.37 14.55
N SER A 50 19.56 -8.93 13.49
CA SER A 50 19.51 -8.28 12.17
C SER A 50 18.68 -6.99 12.18
N LEU A 51 17.51 -7.00 12.82
CA LEU A 51 16.64 -5.82 12.94
C LEU A 51 17.27 -4.75 13.84
N LEU A 52 17.92 -5.15 14.93
CA LEU A 52 18.66 -4.23 15.81
C LEU A 52 19.87 -3.61 15.09
N ALA A 53 20.66 -4.41 14.37
CA ALA A 53 21.80 -3.91 13.60
C ALA A 53 21.38 -2.91 12.52
N LEU A 54 20.29 -3.20 11.79
CA LEU A 54 19.69 -2.27 10.82
C LEU A 54 19.23 -0.98 11.50
N ALA A 55 18.47 -1.08 12.60
CA ALA A 55 17.96 0.08 13.32
C ALA A 55 19.09 0.97 13.88
N VAL A 56 20.16 0.39 14.43
CA VAL A 56 21.33 1.11 14.94
C VAL A 56 22.13 1.76 13.80
N ALA A 57 22.35 1.06 12.70
CA ALA A 57 23.02 1.61 11.52
C ALA A 57 22.25 2.81 10.95
N CYS A 58 20.93 2.67 10.76
CA CYS A 58 20.07 3.74 10.30
C CYS A 58 19.99 4.91 11.30
N ALA A 59 19.89 4.65 12.61
CA ALA A 59 19.91 5.70 13.62
C ALA A 59 21.24 6.48 13.63
N THR A 60 22.36 5.81 13.36
CA THR A 60 23.68 6.43 13.24
C THR A 60 23.78 7.30 11.97
N VAL A 61 23.25 6.82 10.84
CA VAL A 61 23.13 7.63 9.61
C VAL A 61 22.26 8.86 9.85
N LEU A 62 21.10 8.70 10.51
CA LEU A 62 20.18 9.79 10.84
C LEU A 62 20.81 10.83 11.79
N GLY A 63 21.53 10.38 12.82
CA GLY A 63 22.27 11.28 13.72
C GLY A 63 23.40 12.04 13.01
N ASN A 64 23.98 11.47 11.95
CA ASN A 64 24.98 12.14 11.12
C ASN A 64 24.37 13.13 10.12
N THR A 65 23.09 13.05 9.73
CA THR A 65 22.50 14.04 8.81
C THR A 65 22.35 15.41 9.46
N VAL A 66 22.09 15.46 10.78
CA VAL A 66 22.03 16.70 11.59
C VAL A 66 23.38 17.42 11.65
N ARG A 67 24.49 16.75 11.33
CA ARG A 67 25.83 17.36 11.24
C ARG A 67 26.11 18.04 9.89
N ARG A 68 25.22 17.91 8.91
CA ARG A 68 25.35 18.55 7.61
C ARG A 68 24.54 19.85 7.58
N GLU A 69 25.09 20.86 6.91
CA GLU A 69 24.47 22.18 6.75
C GLU A 69 23.08 22.15 6.09
N ASP A 70 22.79 21.10 5.31
CA ASP A 70 21.51 20.87 4.63
C ASP A 70 20.54 19.95 5.39
N GLY A 71 20.96 19.35 6.51
CA GLY A 71 20.19 18.30 7.21
C GLY A 71 20.01 16.99 6.42
N ALA A 72 20.59 16.91 5.21
CA ALA A 72 20.47 15.84 4.21
C ALA A 72 19.10 15.11 4.18
N PRO A 73 17.99 15.77 3.79
CA PRO A 73 16.66 15.24 4.02
C PRO A 73 16.39 13.90 3.29
N LEU A 74 16.96 13.70 2.09
CA LEU A 74 16.85 12.43 1.38
C LEU A 74 17.56 11.28 2.13
N THR A 75 18.73 11.54 2.70
CA THR A 75 19.48 10.58 3.52
C THR A 75 18.76 10.30 4.84
N ALA A 76 18.16 11.33 5.45
CA ALA A 76 17.37 11.19 6.67
C ALA A 76 16.09 10.36 6.44
N SER A 77 15.38 10.59 5.33
CA SER A 77 14.22 9.79 4.92
C SER A 77 14.61 8.33 4.66
N LEU A 78 15.70 8.07 3.93
CA LEU A 78 16.21 6.72 3.70
C LEU A 78 16.59 6.00 5.01
N ALA A 79 17.23 6.71 5.95
CA ALA A 79 17.55 6.16 7.27
C ALA A 79 16.28 5.83 8.08
N LEU A 80 15.31 6.76 8.15
CA LEU A 80 14.01 6.52 8.79
C LEU A 80 13.25 5.36 8.12
N SER A 81 13.43 5.12 6.83
CA SER A 81 12.82 4.00 6.11
C SER A 81 13.32 2.64 6.61
N GLY A 82 14.62 2.53 6.92
CA GLY A 82 15.20 1.32 7.51
C GLY A 82 14.76 1.10 8.97
N ILE A 83 14.62 2.18 9.75
CA ILE A 83 14.04 2.13 11.09
C ILE A 83 12.57 1.71 11.04
N ALA A 84 11.79 2.27 10.10
CA ALA A 84 10.38 1.95 9.91
C ALA A 84 10.18 0.50 9.45
N PHE A 85 11.03 -0.03 8.57
CA PHE A 85 11.07 -1.46 8.23
C PHE A 85 11.29 -2.31 9.49
N ALA A 86 12.32 -1.99 10.28
CA ALA A 86 12.68 -2.79 11.46
C ALA A 86 11.56 -2.77 12.52
N ALA A 87 10.98 -1.60 12.77
CA ALA A 87 9.86 -1.41 13.68
C ALA A 87 8.60 -2.15 13.20
N SER A 88 8.20 -2.00 11.93
CA SER A 88 7.02 -2.70 11.39
C SER A 88 7.18 -4.21 11.46
N TYR A 89 8.34 -4.77 11.09
CA TYR A 89 8.61 -6.21 11.15
C TYR A 89 8.44 -6.75 12.57
N ALA A 90 9.04 -6.07 13.56
CA ALA A 90 8.95 -6.45 14.95
C ALA A 90 7.52 -6.31 15.51
N MET A 91 6.85 -5.18 15.24
CA MET A 91 5.51 -4.91 15.75
C MET A 91 4.44 -5.85 15.17
N ILE A 92 4.53 -6.27 13.91
CA ILE A 92 3.63 -7.29 13.34
C ILE A 92 3.72 -8.60 14.15
N ARG A 93 4.94 -9.02 14.50
CA ARG A 93 5.19 -10.25 15.29
C ARG A 93 4.66 -10.14 16.71
N TRP A 94 4.90 -9.02 17.37
CA TRP A 94 4.48 -8.77 18.75
C TRP A 94 2.97 -8.53 18.90
N LEU A 95 2.33 -7.87 17.94
CA LEU A 95 0.91 -7.47 18.02
C LEU A 95 -0.05 -8.48 17.39
N GLY A 96 0.39 -9.31 16.43
CA GLY A 96 -0.46 -10.33 15.79
C GLY A 96 -1.29 -11.19 16.77
N PRO A 97 -0.70 -11.77 17.84
CA PRO A 97 -1.45 -12.51 18.85
C PRO A 97 -2.51 -11.69 19.60
N SER A 98 -2.29 -10.38 19.76
CA SER A 98 -3.27 -9.47 20.40
C SER A 98 -4.46 -9.19 19.47
N PHE A 99 -4.24 -9.04 18.17
CA PHE A 99 -5.32 -8.91 17.18
C PHE A 99 -6.17 -10.20 17.11
N VAL A 100 -5.54 -11.37 17.09
CA VAL A 100 -6.25 -12.67 17.14
C VAL A 100 -7.07 -12.84 18.43
N ARG A 101 -6.55 -12.38 19.58
CA ARG A 101 -7.29 -12.35 20.86
C ARG A 101 -8.45 -11.36 20.86
N ALA A 102 -8.30 -10.20 20.22
CA ALA A 102 -9.36 -9.21 20.02
C ALA A 102 -10.43 -9.63 19.00
N GLY A 103 -10.23 -10.76 18.30
CA GLY A 103 -11.15 -11.26 17.27
C GLY A 103 -10.88 -10.73 15.85
N ILE A 104 -9.85 -9.88 15.67
CA ILE A 104 -9.45 -9.29 14.38
C ILE A 104 -8.60 -10.31 13.62
N LYS A 105 -9.28 -11.24 12.92
CA LYS A 105 -8.65 -12.41 12.30
C LYS A 105 -9.47 -13.00 11.14
N GLY A 106 -8.77 -13.49 10.13
CA GLY A 106 -9.32 -14.13 8.94
C GLY A 106 -8.84 -15.57 8.78
N ALA A 107 -9.58 -16.40 8.06
CA ALA A 107 -9.15 -17.76 7.70
C ALA A 107 -8.59 -17.77 6.29
N ASP A 108 -7.42 -18.39 6.06
CA ASP A 108 -6.84 -18.49 4.72
C ASP A 108 -7.65 -19.46 3.84
N LEU A 109 -8.53 -18.87 3.00
CA LEU A 109 -9.40 -19.58 2.06
C LEU A 109 -8.61 -20.21 0.89
N GLY A 110 -7.36 -19.77 0.66
CA GLY A 110 -6.47 -20.27 -0.37
C GLY A 110 -5.75 -21.58 0.00
N LYS A 111 -6.08 -22.21 1.14
CA LYS A 111 -5.40 -23.41 1.67
C LYS A 111 -6.36 -24.56 1.98
N ALA A 112 -5.78 -25.77 1.99
CA ALA A 112 -6.43 -26.96 2.56
C ALA A 112 -6.53 -26.86 4.10
N ASN A 113 -5.44 -26.45 4.76
CA ASN A 113 -5.44 -26.13 6.18
C ASN A 113 -5.77 -24.64 6.36
N ARG A 114 -7.06 -24.33 6.55
CA ARG A 114 -7.60 -22.97 6.72
C ARG A 114 -7.25 -22.39 8.08
N ARG A 115 -5.96 -22.09 8.27
CA ARG A 115 -5.45 -21.47 9.50
C ARG A 115 -6.03 -20.07 9.66
N THR A 116 -6.27 -19.70 10.91
CA THR A 116 -6.74 -18.37 11.29
C THR A 116 -5.53 -17.46 11.54
N LEU A 117 -5.42 -16.39 10.75
CA LEU A 117 -4.32 -15.41 10.78
C LEU A 117 -4.83 -14.07 11.33
N PRO A 118 -3.98 -13.24 11.97
CA PRO A 118 -4.35 -11.87 12.31
C PRO A 118 -4.67 -11.07 11.05
N GLU A 119 -5.75 -10.30 11.13
CA GLU A 119 -6.18 -9.37 10.09
C GLU A 119 -5.73 -7.94 10.43
N CYS A 120 -5.93 -6.98 9.53
CA CYS A 120 -5.66 -5.55 9.77
C CYS A 120 -4.19 -5.22 10.15
N MET A 121 -3.21 -6.08 9.83
CA MET A 121 -1.78 -5.78 10.09
C MET A 121 -1.25 -4.60 9.24
N GLY A 122 -2.00 -4.18 8.22
CA GLY A 122 -1.79 -2.91 7.52
C GLY A 122 -1.85 -1.70 8.43
N ALA A 123 -2.71 -1.71 9.45
CA ALA A 123 -2.83 -0.62 10.42
C ALA A 123 -1.54 -0.40 11.21
N VAL A 124 -0.87 -1.49 11.63
CA VAL A 124 0.42 -1.42 12.32
C VAL A 124 1.47 -0.72 11.45
N CYS A 125 1.50 -1.06 10.17
CA CYS A 125 2.44 -0.49 9.19
C CYS A 125 2.14 0.98 8.90
N ALA A 126 0.86 1.33 8.73
CA ALA A 126 0.43 2.72 8.52
C ALA A 126 0.73 3.61 9.74
N VAL A 127 0.55 3.12 10.97
CA VAL A 127 0.92 3.86 12.18
C VAL A 127 2.43 4.06 12.29
N VAL A 128 3.25 3.03 12.07
CA VAL A 128 4.73 3.17 12.06
C VAL A 128 5.18 4.16 10.99
N TYR A 129 4.58 4.11 9.80
CA TYR A 129 4.84 5.07 8.73
C TYR A 129 4.48 6.51 9.12
N LEU A 130 3.28 6.73 9.66
CA LEU A 130 2.83 8.05 10.08
C LEU A 130 3.77 8.64 11.15
N LEU A 131 4.20 7.84 12.12
CA LEU A 131 5.19 8.27 13.11
C LEU A 131 6.55 8.60 12.47
N ALA A 132 7.03 7.79 11.52
CA ALA A 132 8.27 8.06 10.79
C ALA A 132 8.20 9.37 9.99
N ILE A 133 7.09 9.64 9.30
CA ILE A 133 6.88 10.88 8.55
C ILE A 133 6.73 12.09 9.47
N ILE A 134 6.06 11.96 10.63
CA ILE A 134 5.96 13.03 11.63
C ILE A 134 7.34 13.39 12.18
N VAL A 135 8.17 12.38 12.52
CA VAL A 135 9.56 12.59 12.96
C VAL A 135 10.43 13.17 11.83
N PHE A 136 10.09 12.91 10.58
CA PHE A 136 10.80 13.45 9.42
C PHE A 136 10.53 14.94 9.16
N ILE A 137 9.38 15.51 9.57
CA ILE A 137 8.96 16.88 9.24
C ILE A 137 10.08 17.93 9.41
N PRO A 138 10.88 17.96 10.50
CA PRO A 138 11.90 19.01 10.66
C PRO A 138 13.04 18.94 9.64
N MET A 139 13.29 17.79 9.00
CA MET A 139 14.49 17.60 8.16
C MET A 139 14.47 18.43 6.87
N PRO A 140 13.40 18.43 6.03
CA PRO A 140 13.31 19.31 4.85
C PRO A 140 13.39 20.81 5.16
N PHE A 141 13.14 21.21 6.41
CA PHE A 141 13.15 22.61 6.86
C PHE A 141 14.34 22.92 7.78
N TYR A 142 15.35 22.05 7.87
CA TYR A 142 16.44 22.19 8.84
C TYR A 142 17.14 23.55 8.73
N LYS A 143 17.48 23.97 7.50
CA LYS A 143 18.06 25.29 7.22
C LYS A 143 17.14 26.44 7.66
N ASP A 144 15.85 26.36 7.38
CA ASP A 144 14.87 27.39 7.74
C ASP A 144 14.69 27.51 9.26
N ILE A 145 14.64 26.37 9.96
CA ILE A 145 14.54 26.29 11.42
C ILE A 145 15.81 26.86 12.07
N VAL A 146 16.99 26.46 11.59
CA VAL A 146 18.27 26.98 12.09
C VAL A 146 18.37 28.48 11.85
N ALA A 147 18.03 28.98 10.65
CA ALA A 147 18.04 30.41 10.35
C ALA A 147 17.06 31.21 11.24
N ALA A 148 15.85 30.69 11.47
CA ALA A 148 14.85 31.34 12.32
C ALA A 148 15.21 31.33 13.82
N THR A 149 15.88 30.28 14.31
CA THR A 149 16.26 30.13 15.73
C THR A 149 17.64 30.72 16.06
N SER A 150 18.53 30.86 15.08
CA SER A 150 19.88 31.45 15.24
C SER A 150 19.90 32.98 15.30
N GLY A 151 18.72 33.63 15.41
CA GLY A 151 18.52 35.07 15.52
C GLY A 151 19.07 35.74 16.78
N GLY A 152 20.11 35.15 17.40
CA GLY A 152 20.79 35.60 18.60
C GLY A 152 22.32 35.65 18.51
N GLY A 153 22.98 35.35 17.37
CA GLY A 153 24.44 35.61 17.33
C GLY A 153 25.31 35.25 16.11
N ASN A 154 24.94 34.34 15.20
CA ASN A 154 25.89 33.89 14.16
C ASN A 154 25.52 34.37 12.74
N ARG A 155 26.52 34.87 11.99
CA ARG A 155 26.32 35.79 10.85
C ARG A 155 26.41 35.16 9.45
N ASP A 156 26.74 33.87 9.33
CA ASP A 156 27.37 33.34 8.12
C ASP A 156 26.43 32.56 7.17
N VAL A 157 25.11 32.62 7.36
CA VAL A 157 24.14 32.07 6.39
C VAL A 157 23.87 33.08 5.27
N VAL A 158 24.88 33.30 4.42
CA VAL A 158 24.71 34.01 3.16
C VAL A 158 24.18 33.01 2.13
N LEU A 159 22.90 33.12 1.78
CA LEU A 159 22.29 32.35 0.69
C LEU A 159 22.83 32.87 -0.67
N PRO A 160 23.51 32.05 -1.49
CA PRO A 160 24.10 32.52 -2.75
C PRO A 160 23.07 32.89 -3.84
N ASP A 161 21.86 32.34 -3.75
CA ASP A 161 20.93 32.21 -4.88
C ASP A 161 19.72 33.18 -4.82
N VAL A 162 19.78 34.26 -4.04
CA VAL A 162 18.74 35.29 -4.04
C VAL A 162 19.18 36.47 -4.91
N PRO A 163 18.55 36.73 -6.08
CA PRO A 163 18.83 37.91 -6.89
C PRO A 163 18.58 39.17 -6.07
N ALA A 164 19.58 40.04 -5.97
CA ALA A 164 19.54 41.26 -5.16
C ALA A 164 18.63 42.34 -5.78
N ALA A 165 17.32 42.12 -5.71
CA ALA A 165 16.28 43.12 -5.96
C ALA A 165 15.55 43.39 -4.64
N HIS A 166 15.46 44.67 -4.25
CA HIS A 166 14.93 45.18 -2.97
C HIS A 166 15.89 45.07 -1.77
N VAL A 167 17.05 45.74 -1.87
CA VAL A 167 17.73 46.28 -0.68
C VAL A 167 17.25 47.72 -0.46
N GLU A 168 16.05 47.86 0.11
CA GLU A 168 15.69 49.05 0.89
C GLU A 168 15.66 48.68 2.37
N GLN A 169 16.03 49.65 3.21
CA GLN A 169 16.49 49.49 4.59
C GLN A 169 15.53 48.67 5.48
N GLY A 170 15.95 47.47 5.88
CA GLY A 170 15.25 46.62 6.84
C GLY A 170 16.03 45.34 7.16
N ARG A 171 15.74 44.69 8.28
CA ARG A 171 16.32 43.38 8.64
C ARG A 171 16.11 42.38 7.49
N LEU A 172 17.16 41.64 7.10
CA LEU A 172 17.04 40.39 6.36
C LEU A 172 16.35 39.35 7.25
N LEU A 173 15.02 39.39 7.27
CA LEU A 173 14.20 38.51 8.09
C LEU A 173 13.87 37.26 7.27
N HIS A 174 14.62 36.19 7.51
CA HIS A 174 14.42 34.90 6.84
C HIS A 174 12.97 34.43 7.00
N ARG A 175 12.20 34.42 5.90
CA ARG A 175 10.78 34.06 5.92
C ARG A 175 10.64 32.54 5.79
N PHE A 176 10.17 31.89 6.86
CA PHE A 176 9.95 30.46 6.88
C PHE A 176 8.98 30.00 5.76
N PRO A 177 9.26 28.90 5.04
CA PRO A 177 8.49 28.45 3.87
C PRO A 177 7.18 27.74 4.26
N HIS A 178 6.21 28.51 4.76
CA HIS A 178 4.94 27.99 5.29
C HIS A 178 4.09 27.21 4.28
N SER A 179 4.10 27.52 2.99
CA SER A 179 3.37 26.76 1.94
C SER A 179 3.95 25.36 1.75
N LYS A 180 5.29 25.25 1.66
CA LYS A 180 5.97 23.95 1.64
C LYS A 180 5.63 23.14 2.90
N LEU A 181 5.62 23.76 4.09
CA LEU A 181 5.16 23.08 5.31
C LEU A 181 3.66 22.67 5.25
N ALA A 182 2.78 23.51 4.71
CA ALA A 182 1.36 23.19 4.53
C ALA A 182 1.14 21.98 3.60
N SER A 183 1.96 21.84 2.56
CA SER A 183 1.97 20.64 1.70
C SER A 183 2.36 19.36 2.47
N PHE A 184 3.37 19.39 3.34
CA PHE A 184 3.68 18.24 4.22
C PHE A 184 2.57 17.96 5.24
N LEU A 185 2.02 18.99 5.89
CA LEU A 185 0.99 18.81 6.91
C LEU A 185 -0.34 18.32 6.33
N SER A 186 -0.79 18.84 5.19
CA SER A 186 -2.00 18.35 4.51
C SER A 186 -1.85 16.91 4.04
N ALA A 187 -0.70 16.55 3.47
CA ALA A 187 -0.35 15.17 3.16
C ALA A 187 -0.50 14.25 4.38
N ILE A 188 0.09 14.62 5.52
CA ILE A 188 0.02 13.86 6.77
C ILE A 188 -1.41 13.79 7.31
N ILE A 189 -2.18 14.88 7.32
CA ILE A 189 -3.57 14.88 7.79
C ILE A 189 -4.45 13.99 6.90
N SER A 190 -4.26 14.01 5.57
CA SER A 190 -4.95 13.11 4.64
C SER A 190 -4.58 11.65 4.89
N LEU A 191 -3.31 11.35 5.16
CA LEU A 191 -2.80 10.00 5.44
C LEU A 191 -3.24 9.48 6.83
N GLN A 192 -3.33 10.34 7.85
CA GLN A 192 -3.94 10.01 9.13
C GLN A 192 -5.44 9.73 8.97
N SER A 193 -6.14 10.61 8.25
CA SER A 193 -7.59 10.51 8.03
C SER A 193 -7.98 9.21 7.32
N ILE A 194 -7.28 8.83 6.25
CA ILE A 194 -7.55 7.59 5.53
C ILE A 194 -7.17 6.35 6.37
N THR A 195 -6.11 6.42 7.17
CA THR A 195 -5.68 5.32 8.04
C THR A 195 -6.72 5.07 9.14
N LEU A 196 -7.21 6.14 9.78
CA LEU A 196 -8.26 6.06 10.80
C LEU A 196 -9.57 5.49 10.22
N LEU A 197 -9.99 5.97 9.04
CA LEU A 197 -11.20 5.49 8.37
C LEU A 197 -11.05 4.05 7.88
N GLY A 198 -9.87 3.64 7.42
CA GLY A 198 -9.57 2.24 7.06
C GLY A 198 -9.59 1.30 8.25
N ILE A 199 -9.02 1.71 9.39
CA ILE A 199 -9.13 0.96 10.66
C ILE A 199 -10.58 0.84 11.08
N GLY A 200 -11.36 1.93 10.98
CA GLY A 200 -12.81 1.90 11.22
C GLY A 200 -13.54 0.92 10.29
N ASP A 201 -13.13 0.81 9.04
CA ASP A 201 -13.75 -0.09 8.08
C ASP A 201 -13.45 -1.57 8.37
N ASP A 202 -12.18 -1.91 8.66
CA ASP A 202 -11.76 -3.24 9.10
C ASP A 202 -12.42 -3.68 10.42
N LEU A 203 -12.69 -2.73 11.33
CA LEU A 203 -13.31 -3.02 12.64
C LEU A 203 -14.84 -3.10 12.60
N PHE A 204 -15.51 -2.42 11.66
CA PHE A 204 -16.98 -2.27 11.66
C PHE A 204 -17.70 -2.87 10.43
N ASP A 205 -16.99 -3.43 9.44
CA ASP A 205 -17.54 -3.95 8.15
C ASP A 205 -18.52 -2.95 7.50
N ILE A 206 -18.03 -1.74 7.19
CA ILE A 206 -18.89 -0.64 6.78
C ILE A 206 -19.56 -0.95 5.44
N ARG A 207 -20.85 -0.64 5.30
CA ARG A 207 -21.59 -0.87 4.04
C ARG A 207 -20.90 -0.18 2.86
N TRP A 208 -20.71 -0.92 1.76
CA TRP A 208 -19.97 -0.51 0.54
C TRP A 208 -20.25 0.91 0.03
N ARG A 209 -21.50 1.38 0.13
CA ARG A 209 -21.91 2.72 -0.32
C ARG A 209 -21.17 3.86 0.40
N HIS A 210 -20.73 3.64 1.65
CA HIS A 210 -19.92 4.60 2.39
C HIS A 210 -18.42 4.37 2.14
N LYS A 211 -17.98 3.10 2.00
CA LYS A 211 -16.59 2.73 1.59
C LYS A 211 -16.13 3.51 0.35
N PHE A 212 -17.02 3.65 -0.64
CA PHE A 212 -16.72 4.40 -1.87
C PHE A 212 -16.32 5.87 -1.62
N LEU A 213 -16.92 6.56 -0.65
CA LEU A 213 -16.67 7.98 -0.40
C LEU A 213 -15.61 8.26 0.68
N ILE A 214 -15.26 7.26 1.51
CA ILE A 214 -14.25 7.39 2.59
C ILE A 214 -12.94 8.06 2.10
N PRO A 215 -12.33 7.65 0.98
CA PRO A 215 -11.08 8.29 0.54
C PRO A 215 -11.27 9.69 -0.01
N GLY A 216 -12.46 10.02 -0.53
CA GLY A 216 -12.80 11.37 -0.98
C GLY A 216 -12.81 12.37 0.18
N PHE A 217 -13.37 11.98 1.34
CA PHE A 217 -13.32 12.81 2.55
C PHE A 217 -11.88 12.94 3.10
N ALA A 218 -11.11 11.85 3.12
CA ALA A 218 -9.72 11.89 3.55
C ALA A 218 -8.82 12.79 2.67
N ALA A 219 -9.18 12.99 1.39
CA ALA A 219 -8.44 13.86 0.48
C ALA A 219 -8.77 15.36 0.57
N ILE A 220 -9.73 15.78 1.41
CA ILE A 220 -10.10 17.21 1.54
C ILE A 220 -8.91 18.11 1.93
N PRO A 221 -8.06 17.79 2.93
CA PRO A 221 -6.89 18.61 3.28
C PRO A 221 -5.93 18.84 2.10
N LEU A 222 -5.64 17.76 1.36
CA LEU A 222 -4.83 17.76 0.14
C LEU A 222 -5.43 18.69 -0.94
N LEU A 223 -6.74 18.60 -1.19
CA LEU A 223 -7.42 19.44 -2.19
C LEU A 223 -7.47 20.92 -1.79
N VAL A 224 -7.63 21.22 -0.49
CA VAL A 224 -7.62 22.60 0.04
C VAL A 224 -6.24 23.24 -0.10
N VAL A 225 -5.16 22.53 0.27
CA VAL A 225 -3.80 23.05 0.08
C VAL A 225 -3.46 23.20 -1.41
N TYR A 226 -3.88 22.26 -2.26
CA TYR A 226 -3.72 22.43 -3.71
C TYR A 226 -4.40 23.71 -4.24
N PHE A 227 -5.59 24.04 -3.73
CA PHE A 227 -6.33 25.24 -4.10
C PHE A 227 -5.64 26.53 -3.65
N VAL A 228 -5.04 26.55 -2.46
CA VAL A 228 -4.39 27.73 -1.87
C VAL A 228 -2.98 27.95 -2.43
N ASP A 229 -2.14 26.91 -2.49
CA ASP A 229 -0.71 27.06 -2.79
C ASP A 229 -0.41 27.00 -4.30
N PHE A 230 -1.20 26.26 -5.10
CA PHE A 230 -0.96 26.11 -6.53
C PHE A 230 -2.07 26.72 -7.40
N GLY A 231 -3.32 26.35 -7.17
CA GLY A 231 -4.49 26.83 -7.93
C GLY A 231 -4.51 26.47 -9.44
N VAL A 232 -3.48 25.79 -9.96
CA VAL A 232 -3.33 25.48 -11.38
C VAL A 232 -4.35 24.42 -11.79
N THR A 233 -5.30 24.83 -12.64
CA THR A 233 -6.37 23.96 -13.17
C THR A 233 -6.34 23.85 -14.71
N SER A 234 -5.26 24.32 -15.32
CA SER A 234 -5.01 24.22 -16.75
C SER A 234 -4.26 22.94 -17.08
N VAL A 235 -4.69 22.24 -18.13
CA VAL A 235 -4.08 20.99 -18.59
C VAL A 235 -3.57 21.16 -20.02
N VAL A 236 -2.30 20.78 -20.23
CA VAL A 236 -1.69 20.69 -21.57
C VAL A 236 -2.44 19.69 -22.43
N VAL A 237 -2.90 20.16 -23.59
CA VAL A 237 -3.66 19.39 -24.58
C VAL A 237 -2.71 18.63 -25.51
N PRO A 238 -2.97 17.33 -25.79
CA PRO A 238 -2.28 16.56 -26.84
C PRO A 238 -2.23 17.30 -28.19
N THR A 239 -1.08 17.29 -28.86
CA THR A 239 -0.86 17.97 -30.16
C THR A 239 -1.93 17.69 -31.23
N PRO A 240 -2.51 16.47 -31.38
CA PRO A 240 -3.58 16.24 -32.35
C PRO A 240 -4.91 16.94 -32.02
N LEU A 241 -5.10 17.34 -30.76
CA LEU A 241 -6.32 17.99 -30.25
C LEU A 241 -6.17 19.52 -30.11
N GLN A 242 -4.94 20.04 -30.15
CA GLN A 242 -4.66 21.48 -30.05
C GLN A 242 -5.42 22.35 -31.09
N PRO A 243 -5.64 21.92 -32.35
CA PRO A 243 -6.43 22.70 -33.31
C PRO A 243 -7.89 22.97 -32.89
N TYR A 244 -8.44 22.16 -31.99
CA TYR A 244 -9.84 22.25 -31.53
C TYR A 244 -9.99 22.89 -30.15
N LEU A 245 -8.96 22.78 -29.30
CA LEU A 245 -9.03 23.10 -27.87
C LEU A 245 -7.95 24.09 -27.40
N GLY A 246 -7.03 24.49 -28.28
CA GLY A 246 -5.82 25.24 -27.91
C GLY A 246 -4.77 24.38 -27.21
N GLU A 247 -3.65 24.98 -26.81
CA GLU A 247 -2.54 24.28 -26.14
C GLU A 247 -2.82 23.96 -24.67
N LEU A 248 -3.63 24.80 -24.02
CA LEU A 248 -3.99 24.72 -22.60
C LEU A 248 -5.50 24.85 -22.44
N VAL A 249 -6.14 23.86 -21.83
CA VAL A 249 -7.56 23.92 -21.44
C VAL A 249 -7.67 24.13 -19.94
N ARG A 250 -8.36 25.20 -19.53
CA ARG A 250 -8.69 25.47 -18.12
C ARG A 250 -9.91 24.66 -17.70
N LEU A 251 -9.71 23.61 -16.91
CA LEU A 251 -10.78 22.73 -16.43
C LEU A 251 -11.51 23.26 -15.19
N GLY A 252 -10.88 24.17 -14.42
CA GLY A 252 -11.48 24.77 -13.23
C GLY A 252 -11.98 23.70 -12.23
N PRO A 253 -13.26 23.74 -11.80
CA PRO A 253 -13.82 22.73 -10.88
C PRO A 253 -13.69 21.28 -11.35
N LEU A 254 -13.67 21.02 -12.66
CA LEU A 254 -13.51 19.66 -13.19
C LEU A 254 -12.13 19.06 -12.88
N TYR A 255 -11.11 19.90 -12.66
CA TYR A 255 -9.79 19.44 -12.22
C TYR A 255 -9.81 18.94 -10.77
N TYR A 256 -10.57 19.60 -9.89
CA TYR A 256 -10.79 19.13 -8.52
C TYR A 256 -11.63 17.86 -8.48
N LEU A 257 -12.64 17.73 -9.34
CA LEU A 257 -13.39 16.49 -9.50
C LEU A 257 -12.48 15.35 -9.99
N TYR A 258 -11.56 15.60 -10.92
CA TYR A 258 -10.54 14.64 -11.34
C TYR A 258 -9.63 14.23 -10.17
N MET A 259 -9.08 15.17 -9.41
CA MET A 259 -8.22 14.86 -8.26
C MET A 259 -8.97 14.05 -7.18
N ALA A 260 -10.22 14.41 -6.87
CA ALA A 260 -11.08 13.66 -5.97
C ALA A 260 -11.40 12.25 -6.51
N ALA A 261 -11.63 12.11 -7.82
CA ALA A 261 -11.86 10.82 -8.47
C ALA A 261 -10.61 9.92 -8.41
N VAL A 262 -9.40 10.47 -8.61
CA VAL A 262 -8.13 9.73 -8.44
C VAL A 262 -7.93 9.34 -6.97
N ALA A 263 -8.27 10.22 -6.03
CA ALA A 263 -8.20 9.97 -4.59
C ALA A 263 -9.18 8.89 -4.11
N ILE A 264 -10.37 8.81 -4.70
CA ILE A 264 -11.33 7.72 -4.47
C ILE A 264 -10.86 6.43 -5.17
N PHE A 265 -10.40 6.54 -6.41
CA PHE A 265 -10.06 5.41 -7.24
C PHE A 265 -8.88 4.61 -6.70
N SER A 266 -7.73 5.24 -6.44
CA SER A 266 -6.48 4.51 -6.15
C SER A 266 -6.62 3.57 -4.93
N PRO A 267 -7.01 4.05 -3.73
CA PRO A 267 -7.43 3.23 -2.57
C PRO A 267 -8.33 2.03 -2.89
N ASN A 268 -9.45 2.28 -3.58
CA ASN A 268 -10.42 1.23 -3.89
C ASN A 268 -9.90 0.24 -4.95
N SER A 269 -9.08 0.71 -5.89
CA SER A 269 -8.57 -0.07 -7.02
C SER A 269 -7.55 -1.14 -6.60
N ILE A 270 -6.75 -0.84 -5.56
CA ILE A 270 -5.87 -1.82 -4.90
C ILE A 270 -6.73 -2.83 -4.12
N ASN A 271 -7.73 -2.35 -3.37
CA ASN A 271 -8.64 -3.19 -2.59
C ASN A 271 -9.39 -4.23 -3.47
N ILE A 272 -9.88 -3.85 -4.65
CA ILE A 272 -10.55 -4.81 -5.55
C ILE A 272 -9.59 -5.71 -6.36
N LEU A 273 -8.27 -5.53 -6.26
CA LEU A 273 -7.23 -6.40 -6.84
C LEU A 273 -6.53 -7.18 -5.72
N ALA A 274 -7.34 -7.83 -4.87
CA ALA A 274 -6.95 -8.49 -3.64
C ALA A 274 -7.40 -9.96 -3.58
N GLY A 275 -7.05 -10.65 -2.49
CA GLY A 275 -7.58 -11.97 -2.13
C GLY A 275 -6.69 -13.15 -2.51
N ILE A 276 -5.39 -12.93 -2.72
CA ILE A 276 -4.36 -13.99 -2.72
C ILE A 276 -3.13 -13.51 -1.96
N ASN A 277 -2.48 -14.41 -1.24
CA ASN A 277 -1.39 -14.12 -0.31
C ASN A 277 -0.26 -13.28 -0.94
N GLY A 278 -0.13 -12.02 -0.51
CA GLY A 278 0.93 -11.10 -0.93
C GLY A 278 0.53 -10.06 -1.98
N ILE A 279 -0.61 -10.18 -2.66
CA ILE A 279 -0.88 -9.38 -3.87
C ILE A 279 -1.11 -7.89 -3.59
N GLU A 280 -1.77 -7.54 -2.50
CA GLU A 280 -2.11 -6.17 -2.11
C GLU A 280 -0.83 -5.38 -1.83
N VAL A 281 0.10 -5.99 -1.09
CA VAL A 281 1.38 -5.39 -0.73
C VAL A 281 2.35 -5.40 -1.90
N ALA A 282 2.47 -6.53 -2.61
CA ALA A 282 3.44 -6.64 -3.70
C ALA A 282 3.14 -5.70 -4.87
N GLN A 283 1.87 -5.54 -5.28
CA GLN A 283 1.52 -4.58 -6.33
C GLN A 283 1.83 -3.13 -5.88
N SER A 284 1.59 -2.81 -4.61
CA SER A 284 1.86 -1.49 -4.03
C SER A 284 3.36 -1.20 -3.94
N VAL A 285 4.17 -2.19 -3.54
CA VAL A 285 5.63 -2.10 -3.55
C VAL A 285 6.17 -1.87 -4.97
N VAL A 286 5.62 -2.55 -5.99
CA VAL A 286 6.00 -2.33 -7.39
C VAL A 286 5.63 -0.92 -7.86
N VAL A 287 4.41 -0.45 -7.60
CA VAL A 287 3.99 0.92 -7.95
C VAL A 287 4.86 1.97 -7.25
N ALA A 288 5.18 1.79 -5.96
CA ALA A 288 6.08 2.66 -5.23
C ALA A 288 7.51 2.65 -5.79
N ALA A 289 8.06 1.48 -6.14
CA ALA A 289 9.37 1.37 -6.75
C ALA A 289 9.43 2.03 -8.15
N LEU A 290 8.36 1.94 -8.93
CA LEU A 290 8.22 2.63 -10.21
C LEU A 290 8.11 4.16 -10.05
N LEU A 291 7.42 4.63 -9.01
CA LEU A 291 7.38 6.06 -8.67
C LEU A 291 8.76 6.55 -8.21
N VAL A 292 9.46 5.82 -7.32
CA VAL A 292 10.85 6.13 -6.92
C VAL A 292 11.79 6.15 -8.13
N PHE A 293 11.64 5.22 -9.08
CA PHE A 293 12.42 5.21 -10.31
C PHE A 293 12.08 6.41 -11.21
N ASN A 294 10.81 6.77 -11.36
CA ASN A 294 10.39 8.00 -12.04
C ASN A 294 11.04 9.24 -11.41
N ASP A 295 10.98 9.36 -10.08
CA ASP A 295 11.53 10.50 -9.35
C ASP A 295 13.05 10.58 -9.52
N ALA A 296 13.74 9.44 -9.45
CA ALA A 296 15.17 9.35 -9.73
C ALA A 296 15.53 9.78 -11.16
N LEU A 297 14.71 9.48 -12.18
CA LEU A 297 14.93 9.97 -13.54
C LEU A 297 14.92 11.50 -13.61
N TYR A 298 14.01 12.17 -12.88
CA TYR A 298 13.98 13.65 -12.82
C TYR A 298 15.14 14.25 -12.03
N LEU A 299 15.62 13.59 -10.98
CA LEU A 299 16.77 14.05 -10.20
C LEU A 299 18.12 13.84 -10.91
N LEU A 300 18.18 12.90 -11.85
CA LEU A 300 19.38 12.57 -12.64
C LEU A 300 19.35 13.17 -14.06
N ALA A 301 18.24 13.83 -14.45
CA ALA A 301 18.12 14.51 -15.74
C ALA A 301 18.94 15.81 -15.79
N GLY A 302 19.42 16.15 -16.98
CA GLY A 302 20.10 17.42 -17.25
C GLY A 302 19.18 18.42 -17.98
N PRO A 303 19.27 19.73 -17.70
CA PRO A 303 20.20 20.38 -16.77
C PRO A 303 19.81 20.17 -15.29
N TYR A 304 20.82 20.14 -14.43
CA TYR A 304 20.67 20.03 -12.97
C TYR A 304 20.77 21.41 -12.29
N PRO A 305 19.88 21.75 -11.33
CA PRO A 305 18.71 20.99 -10.92
C PRO A 305 17.57 21.08 -11.95
N HIS A 306 16.87 19.97 -12.19
CA HIS A 306 15.66 19.97 -13.02
C HIS A 306 14.56 20.82 -12.35
N PRO A 307 13.72 21.58 -13.07
CA PRO A 307 12.70 22.45 -12.46
C PRO A 307 11.73 21.75 -11.49
N ALA A 308 11.46 20.46 -11.70
CA ALA A 308 10.61 19.64 -10.82
C ALA A 308 11.36 18.96 -9.65
N THR A 309 12.63 19.29 -9.40
CA THR A 309 13.48 18.64 -8.35
C THR A 309 12.80 18.60 -6.99
N ASP A 310 12.22 19.71 -6.55
CA ASP A 310 11.55 19.81 -5.24
C ASP A 310 10.30 18.91 -5.14
N SER A 311 9.54 18.77 -6.24
CA SER A 311 8.35 17.92 -6.32
C SER A 311 8.70 16.43 -6.27
N HIS A 312 9.79 16.02 -6.91
CA HIS A 312 10.28 14.63 -6.88
C HIS A 312 11.01 14.30 -5.57
N LEU A 313 11.71 15.25 -4.96
CA LEU A 313 12.23 15.11 -3.59
C LEU A 313 11.10 14.95 -2.58
N PHE A 314 10.05 15.78 -2.65
CA PHE A 314 8.84 15.62 -1.82
C PHE A 314 8.25 14.21 -1.95
N SER A 315 8.09 13.72 -3.18
CA SER A 315 7.59 12.36 -3.44
C SER A 315 8.47 11.28 -2.80
N LEU A 316 9.79 11.31 -3.02
CA LEU A 316 10.73 10.36 -2.42
C LEU A 316 10.68 10.33 -0.89
N TYR A 317 10.52 11.49 -0.25
CA TYR A 317 10.45 11.56 1.22
C TYR A 317 9.28 10.78 1.82
N PHE A 318 8.17 10.66 1.09
CA PHE A 318 7.00 9.86 1.48
C PHE A 318 7.07 8.42 0.94
N LEU A 319 7.67 8.18 -0.22
CA LEU A 319 7.76 6.85 -0.84
C LEU A 319 8.80 5.94 -0.18
N LEU A 320 9.94 6.47 0.26
CA LEU A 320 10.99 5.64 0.88
C LEU A 320 10.49 5.01 2.20
N PRO A 321 9.87 5.73 3.15
CA PRO A 321 9.35 5.11 4.37
C PRO A 321 8.14 4.20 4.08
N PHE A 322 7.39 4.47 3.01
CA PHE A 322 6.29 3.61 2.56
C PHE A 322 6.80 2.26 2.08
N LEU A 323 7.88 2.26 1.29
CA LEU A 323 8.60 1.03 0.90
C LEU A 323 9.16 0.31 2.13
N GLY A 324 9.73 1.03 3.10
CA GLY A 324 10.21 0.47 4.37
C GLY A 324 9.13 -0.35 5.10
N VAL A 325 7.98 0.26 5.41
CA VAL A 325 6.89 -0.47 6.11
C VAL A 325 6.24 -1.54 5.24
N SER A 326 6.12 -1.31 3.92
CA SER A 326 5.47 -2.27 3.01
C SER A 326 6.33 -3.50 2.75
N LEU A 327 7.66 -3.37 2.66
CA LEU A 327 8.56 -4.52 2.55
C LEU A 327 8.56 -5.36 3.84
N ALA A 328 8.46 -4.73 5.01
CA ALA A 328 8.30 -5.43 6.28
C ALA A 328 6.96 -6.20 6.34
N LEU A 329 5.86 -5.58 5.91
CA LEU A 329 4.56 -6.24 5.81
C LEU A 329 4.60 -7.40 4.81
N LEU A 330 5.23 -7.20 3.64
CA LEU A 330 5.38 -8.21 2.60
C LEU A 330 6.13 -9.44 3.12
N ALA A 331 7.17 -9.27 3.95
CA ALA A 331 7.90 -10.39 4.54
C ALA A 331 7.02 -11.30 5.45
N HIS A 332 5.90 -10.79 5.96
CA HIS A 332 4.91 -11.57 6.73
C HIS A 332 3.65 -11.95 5.92
N ASN A 333 3.26 -11.17 4.91
CA ASN A 333 2.06 -11.38 4.12
C ASN A 333 2.30 -12.19 2.81
N TRP A 334 3.55 -12.26 2.33
CA TRP A 334 3.90 -13.09 1.17
C TRP A 334 3.62 -14.57 1.42
N TYR A 335 3.33 -15.31 0.35
CA TYR A 335 3.00 -16.73 0.41
C TYR A 335 4.10 -17.58 1.11
N PRO A 336 3.74 -18.50 2.01
CA PRO A 336 2.43 -18.65 2.65
C PRO A 336 2.24 -17.55 3.71
N ALA A 337 1.14 -16.80 3.65
CA ALA A 337 0.96 -15.66 4.55
C ALA A 337 0.95 -16.09 6.02
N ARG A 338 1.58 -15.26 6.84
CA ARG A 338 1.45 -15.26 8.29
C ARG A 338 0.42 -14.24 8.76
N VAL A 339 0.13 -13.20 7.97
CA VAL A 339 -0.81 -12.13 8.33
C VAL A 339 -1.62 -11.62 7.15
N PHE A 340 -2.83 -11.11 7.40
CA PHE A 340 -3.61 -10.34 6.42
C PHE A 340 -3.55 -8.84 6.69
N VAL A 341 -3.63 -8.07 5.61
CA VAL A 341 -3.37 -6.63 5.63
C VAL A 341 -4.57 -5.79 6.03
N GLY A 342 -5.78 -6.25 5.73
CA GLY A 342 -7.04 -5.51 5.88
C GLY A 342 -7.23 -4.39 4.85
N ASP A 343 -8.45 -3.87 4.77
CA ASP A 343 -8.84 -2.73 3.94
C ASP A 343 -7.99 -1.49 4.27
N THR A 344 -7.53 -1.36 5.53
CA THR A 344 -6.62 -0.31 5.99
C THR A 344 -5.37 -0.18 5.11
N TYR A 345 -4.70 -1.27 4.76
CA TYR A 345 -3.48 -1.19 3.94
C TYR A 345 -3.79 -0.68 2.53
N CYS A 346 -4.83 -1.22 1.90
CA CYS A 346 -5.22 -0.85 0.55
C CYS A 346 -5.57 0.64 0.45
N TYR A 347 -6.30 1.16 1.43
CA TYR A 347 -6.63 2.58 1.49
C TYR A 347 -5.42 3.47 1.80
N PHE A 348 -4.58 3.05 2.75
CA PHE A 348 -3.33 3.73 3.08
C PHE A 348 -2.38 3.83 1.87
N ALA A 349 -2.07 2.70 1.22
CA ALA A 349 -1.17 2.64 0.07
C ALA A 349 -1.66 3.49 -1.11
N GLY A 350 -2.95 3.37 -1.46
CA GLY A 350 -3.54 4.19 -2.52
C GLY A 350 -3.47 5.69 -2.21
N MET A 351 -3.72 6.09 -0.96
CA MET A 351 -3.63 7.50 -0.57
C MET A 351 -2.19 8.03 -0.56
N VAL A 352 -1.19 7.22 -0.22
CA VAL A 352 0.23 7.62 -0.37
C VAL A 352 0.51 7.98 -1.83
N PHE A 353 0.09 7.15 -2.78
CA PHE A 353 0.29 7.43 -4.21
C PHE A 353 -0.46 8.69 -4.67
N VAL A 354 -1.69 8.88 -4.21
CA VAL A 354 -2.51 10.08 -4.49
C VAL A 354 -1.82 11.34 -3.97
N VAL A 355 -1.37 11.33 -2.70
CA VAL A 355 -0.69 12.46 -2.05
C VAL A 355 0.58 12.85 -2.78
N VAL A 356 1.49 11.90 -3.05
CA VAL A 356 2.77 12.23 -3.72
C VAL A 356 2.56 12.70 -5.15
N SER A 357 1.57 12.14 -5.87
CA SER A 357 1.35 12.48 -7.28
C SER A 357 0.54 13.76 -7.52
N ILE A 358 -0.33 14.16 -6.58
CA ILE A 358 -1.05 15.44 -6.65
C ILE A 358 -0.12 16.59 -6.25
N LEU A 359 0.55 16.51 -5.09
CA LEU A 359 1.49 17.56 -4.64
C LEU A 359 2.80 17.56 -5.44
N GLY A 360 3.19 16.41 -6.00
CA GLY A 360 4.31 16.30 -6.94
C GLY A 360 3.95 16.64 -8.39
N HIS A 361 2.70 16.99 -8.69
CA HIS A 361 2.19 17.32 -10.04
C HIS A 361 2.36 16.25 -11.13
N PHE A 362 2.60 14.98 -10.78
CA PHE A 362 2.73 13.85 -11.71
C PHE A 362 1.55 12.85 -11.65
N SER A 363 0.35 13.28 -11.23
CA SER A 363 -0.89 12.48 -11.20
C SER A 363 -1.20 11.74 -12.51
N LYS A 364 -0.85 12.32 -13.66
CA LYS A 364 -0.91 11.64 -14.98
C LYS A 364 0.00 10.41 -15.06
N THR A 365 1.22 10.49 -14.51
CA THR A 365 2.15 9.36 -14.40
C THR A 365 1.58 8.28 -13.47
N LEU A 366 0.97 8.66 -12.33
CA LEU A 366 0.32 7.68 -11.46
C LEU A 366 -0.78 6.89 -12.19
N VAL A 367 -1.61 7.55 -13.00
CA VAL A 367 -2.64 6.88 -13.81
C VAL A 367 -2.03 5.86 -14.77
N LEU A 368 -0.87 6.13 -15.36
CA LEU A 368 -0.14 5.16 -16.20
C LEU A 368 0.40 3.97 -15.38
N LEU A 369 0.88 4.20 -14.17
CA LEU A 369 1.37 3.12 -13.29
C LEU A 369 0.23 2.27 -12.71
N LEU A 370 -0.97 2.82 -12.56
CA LEU A 370 -2.17 2.13 -12.11
C LEU A 370 -2.95 1.45 -13.26
N LEU A 371 -2.38 1.32 -14.47
CA LEU A 371 -3.05 0.68 -15.61
C LEU A 371 -3.60 -0.73 -15.30
N PRO A 372 -2.89 -1.63 -14.58
CA PRO A 372 -3.44 -2.94 -14.22
C PRO A 372 -4.63 -2.85 -13.26
N GLN A 373 -4.62 -1.92 -12.30
CA GLN A 373 -5.74 -1.65 -11.40
C GLN A 373 -6.94 -1.05 -12.15
N ILE A 374 -6.70 -0.15 -13.12
CA ILE A 374 -7.71 0.41 -14.02
C ILE A 374 -8.32 -0.69 -14.89
N ALA A 375 -7.50 -1.58 -15.46
CA ALA A 375 -7.98 -2.72 -16.23
C ALA A 375 -8.81 -3.69 -15.37
N ASN A 376 -8.36 -3.99 -14.14
CA ASN A 376 -9.12 -4.80 -13.19
C ASN A 376 -10.47 -4.16 -12.81
N PHE A 377 -10.50 -2.85 -12.57
CA PHE A 377 -11.72 -2.10 -12.31
C PHE A 377 -12.69 -2.13 -13.49
N ALA A 378 -12.21 -1.78 -14.70
CA ALA A 378 -13.02 -1.77 -15.91
C ALA A 378 -13.59 -3.17 -16.24
N TYR A 379 -12.79 -4.22 -16.04
CA TYR A 379 -13.24 -5.60 -16.21
C TYR A 379 -14.20 -6.03 -15.09
N SER A 380 -14.01 -5.58 -13.84
CA SER A 380 -14.94 -5.80 -12.71
C SER A 380 -16.24 -5.00 -12.80
N ALA A 381 -16.27 -3.90 -13.56
CA ALA A 381 -17.37 -2.94 -13.56
C ALA A 381 -18.76 -3.56 -13.79
N PRO A 382 -18.97 -4.53 -14.71
CA PRO A 382 -20.28 -5.18 -14.89
C PRO A 382 -20.77 -5.91 -13.63
N GLN A 383 -19.87 -6.47 -12.82
CA GLN A 383 -20.24 -7.07 -11.53
C GLN A 383 -20.46 -6.00 -10.45
N ILE A 384 -19.55 -5.02 -10.34
CA ILE A 384 -19.63 -3.96 -9.31
C ILE A 384 -20.93 -3.13 -9.46
N PHE A 385 -21.32 -2.80 -10.69
CA PHE A 385 -22.55 -2.05 -10.98
C PHE A 385 -23.80 -2.94 -11.12
N GLY A 386 -23.70 -4.25 -10.84
CA GLY A 386 -24.85 -5.16 -10.78
C GLY A 386 -25.46 -5.58 -12.13
N LEU A 387 -24.80 -5.29 -13.26
CA LEU A 387 -25.19 -5.79 -14.59
C LEU A 387 -25.00 -7.32 -14.72
N VAL A 388 -24.02 -7.85 -13.99
CA VAL A 388 -23.73 -9.28 -13.82
C VAL A 388 -23.81 -9.60 -12.32
N PRO A 389 -24.36 -10.76 -11.89
CA PRO A 389 -24.41 -11.11 -10.48
C PRO A 389 -23.00 -11.15 -9.86
N CYS A 390 -22.84 -10.41 -8.76
CA CYS A 390 -21.57 -10.23 -8.06
C CYS A 390 -21.59 -11.03 -6.73
N PRO A 391 -20.79 -12.10 -6.60
CA PRO A 391 -20.60 -12.81 -5.33
C PRO A 391 -19.88 -11.92 -4.29
N ARG A 392 -20.09 -12.15 -2.99
CA ARG A 392 -19.35 -11.43 -1.91
C ARG A 392 -17.84 -11.61 -2.02
N HIS A 393 -17.37 -12.80 -2.41
CA HIS A 393 -15.96 -13.10 -2.63
C HIS A 393 -15.72 -13.47 -4.10
N ARG A 394 -14.83 -12.74 -4.76
CA ARG A 394 -14.46 -12.92 -6.18
C ARG A 394 -13.03 -13.43 -6.38
N MET A 395 -12.31 -13.74 -5.31
CA MET A 395 -10.99 -14.38 -5.34
C MET A 395 -11.05 -15.75 -6.08
N PRO A 396 -9.93 -16.24 -6.64
CA PRO A 396 -9.86 -17.58 -7.22
C PRO A 396 -10.25 -18.69 -6.23
N ARG A 397 -10.73 -19.82 -6.76
CA ARG A 397 -11.16 -20.98 -5.95
C ARG A 397 -10.00 -21.94 -5.76
N PHE A 398 -9.64 -22.25 -4.51
CA PHE A 398 -8.64 -23.26 -4.21
C PHE A 398 -9.17 -24.69 -4.35
N HIS A 399 -8.41 -25.55 -5.05
CA HIS A 399 -8.73 -26.95 -5.28
C HIS A 399 -7.79 -27.86 -4.45
N ALA A 400 -8.31 -28.43 -3.37
CA ALA A 400 -7.50 -29.13 -2.36
C ALA A 400 -6.75 -30.38 -2.85
N ARG A 401 -7.24 -31.08 -3.89
CA ARG A 401 -6.57 -32.26 -4.46
C ARG A 401 -5.32 -31.92 -5.27
N THR A 402 -5.29 -30.76 -5.93
CA THR A 402 -4.20 -30.34 -6.82
C THR A 402 -3.28 -29.31 -6.17
N GLY A 403 -3.76 -28.61 -5.14
CA GLY A 403 -3.04 -27.49 -4.52
C GLY A 403 -3.02 -26.22 -5.38
N LEU A 404 -3.89 -26.14 -6.40
CA LEU A 404 -3.95 -25.04 -7.36
C LEU A 404 -5.18 -24.16 -7.15
N LEU A 405 -5.09 -22.92 -7.64
CA LEU A 405 -6.20 -22.00 -7.81
C LEU A 405 -6.81 -22.17 -9.20
N GLU A 406 -8.13 -22.22 -9.24
CA GLU A 406 -8.95 -22.25 -10.46
C GLU A 406 -9.80 -20.97 -10.52
N PRO A 407 -10.25 -20.52 -11.72
CA PRO A 407 -11.16 -19.39 -11.82
C PRO A 407 -12.42 -19.65 -10.98
N SER A 408 -12.76 -18.75 -10.06
CA SER A 408 -14.06 -18.78 -9.39
C SER A 408 -15.15 -18.32 -10.35
N VAL A 409 -16.40 -18.74 -10.11
CA VAL A 409 -17.52 -18.55 -11.05
C VAL A 409 -18.70 -17.85 -10.42
N THR A 410 -19.41 -17.07 -11.23
CA THR A 410 -20.81 -16.68 -11.03
C THR A 410 -21.69 -17.74 -11.68
N VAL A 411 -22.56 -18.37 -10.88
CA VAL A 411 -23.59 -19.29 -11.35
C VAL A 411 -24.83 -18.48 -11.77
N TRP A 412 -25.34 -18.76 -12.96
CA TRP A 412 -26.57 -18.19 -13.50
C TRP A 412 -27.71 -19.18 -13.25
N ARG A 413 -28.84 -18.68 -12.74
CA ARG A 413 -30.00 -19.52 -12.48
C ARG A 413 -30.90 -19.57 -13.72
N PRO A 414 -31.69 -20.65 -13.93
CA PRO A 414 -32.67 -20.71 -15.03
C PRO A 414 -33.69 -19.57 -14.95
N ASP A 415 -34.14 -19.19 -13.75
CA ASP A 415 -35.06 -18.08 -13.49
C ASP A 415 -34.45 -16.69 -13.69
N ARG A 416 -33.11 -16.59 -13.76
CA ARG A 416 -32.39 -15.32 -13.78
C ARG A 416 -31.20 -15.35 -14.75
N GLN A 417 -31.52 -15.50 -16.02
CA GLN A 417 -30.57 -15.37 -17.14
C GLN A 417 -30.20 -13.89 -17.40
N PRO A 418 -29.05 -13.61 -18.05
CA PRO A 418 -28.67 -12.25 -18.42
C PRO A 418 -29.60 -11.68 -19.50
N SER A 419 -29.80 -10.36 -19.50
CA SER A 419 -30.49 -9.67 -20.60
C SER A 419 -29.74 -9.86 -21.92
N ALA A 420 -30.46 -9.86 -23.05
CA ALA A 420 -29.89 -10.09 -24.39
C ALA A 420 -28.55 -9.36 -24.69
N PRO A 421 -28.39 -8.04 -24.43
CA PRO A 421 -27.11 -7.36 -24.67
C PRO A 421 -25.99 -7.84 -23.74
N VAL A 422 -26.29 -8.14 -22.47
CA VAL A 422 -25.31 -8.70 -21.51
C VAL A 422 -24.93 -10.12 -21.93
N ALA A 423 -25.91 -10.94 -22.33
CA ALA A 423 -25.69 -12.30 -22.81
C ALA A 423 -24.84 -12.35 -24.10
N TRP A 424 -25.04 -11.38 -25.00
CA TRP A 424 -24.19 -11.19 -26.19
C TRP A 424 -22.77 -10.78 -25.80
N ALA A 425 -22.62 -9.80 -24.90
CA ALA A 425 -21.31 -9.33 -24.45
C ALA A 425 -20.51 -10.44 -23.73
N LEU A 426 -21.13 -11.23 -22.85
CA LEU A 426 -20.51 -12.37 -22.18
C LEU A 426 -20.04 -13.44 -23.19
N ARG A 427 -20.84 -13.72 -24.23
CA ARG A 427 -20.45 -14.62 -25.33
C ARG A 427 -19.31 -14.06 -26.18
N LEU A 428 -19.28 -12.75 -26.43
CA LEU A 428 -18.17 -12.10 -27.13
C LEU A 428 -16.87 -12.19 -26.31
N LEU A 429 -16.92 -11.85 -25.01
CA LEU A 429 -15.78 -11.98 -24.10
C LEU A 429 -15.28 -13.44 -24.05
N ALA A 430 -16.17 -14.43 -24.02
CA ALA A 430 -15.79 -15.84 -24.07
C ALA A 430 -15.09 -16.22 -25.38
N ARG A 431 -15.59 -15.77 -26.54
CA ARG A 431 -14.94 -15.97 -27.85
C ARG A 431 -13.54 -15.33 -27.91
N LEU A 432 -13.38 -14.16 -27.30
CA LEU A 432 -12.09 -13.46 -27.18
C LEU A 432 -11.16 -14.04 -26.10
N ARG A 433 -11.55 -15.16 -25.44
CA ARG A 433 -10.85 -15.76 -24.29
C ARG A 433 -10.66 -14.80 -23.11
N LEU A 434 -11.50 -13.78 -23.00
CA LEU A 434 -11.55 -12.82 -21.89
C LEU A 434 -12.49 -13.27 -20.76
N LEU A 435 -13.13 -14.44 -20.89
CA LEU A 435 -14.07 -15.01 -19.91
C LEU A 435 -14.13 -16.52 -20.14
N ARG A 436 -14.25 -17.33 -19.08
CA ARG A 436 -14.75 -18.72 -19.22
C ARG A 436 -16.27 -18.69 -19.09
N LEU A 437 -16.97 -19.27 -20.06
CA LEU A 437 -18.43 -19.40 -20.06
C LEU A 437 -18.79 -20.87 -20.29
N THR A 438 -19.63 -21.42 -19.43
CA THR A 438 -20.23 -22.75 -19.55
C THR A 438 -21.71 -22.56 -19.89
N ALA A 439 -22.13 -23.05 -21.05
CA ALA A 439 -23.53 -23.08 -21.47
C ALA A 439 -24.15 -24.46 -21.17
N ASP A 440 -25.48 -24.54 -21.17
CA ASP A 440 -26.15 -25.82 -20.96
C ASP A 440 -25.90 -26.79 -22.13
N PRO A 441 -25.54 -28.07 -21.87
CA PRO A 441 -25.38 -29.06 -22.93
C PRO A 441 -26.65 -29.33 -23.74
N ALA A 442 -27.84 -29.13 -23.16
CA ALA A 442 -29.12 -29.33 -23.83
C ALA A 442 -29.61 -28.06 -24.56
N ASP A 443 -29.30 -26.87 -24.05
CA ASP A 443 -29.60 -25.59 -24.69
C ASP A 443 -28.44 -24.58 -24.60
N PRO A 444 -27.63 -24.42 -25.66
CA PRO A 444 -26.56 -23.42 -25.73
C PRO A 444 -27.01 -21.94 -25.59
N ALA A 445 -28.32 -21.66 -25.66
CA ALA A 445 -28.88 -20.35 -25.35
C ALA A 445 -28.87 -20.05 -23.84
N VAL A 446 -28.92 -21.07 -22.99
CA VAL A 446 -28.86 -20.95 -21.53
C VAL A 446 -27.41 -20.92 -21.06
N ILE A 447 -27.05 -19.91 -20.27
CA ILE A 447 -25.75 -19.81 -19.62
C ILE A 447 -25.89 -20.43 -18.22
N GLN A 448 -25.00 -21.37 -17.88
CA GLN A 448 -24.94 -21.98 -16.55
C GLN A 448 -23.93 -21.26 -15.65
N GLU A 449 -22.72 -21.03 -16.14
CA GLU A 449 -21.63 -20.42 -15.35
C GLU A 449 -20.79 -19.44 -16.17
N THR A 450 -20.29 -18.39 -15.52
CA THR A 450 -19.25 -17.50 -16.07
C THR A 450 -18.18 -17.25 -15.02
N SER A 451 -16.90 -17.26 -15.39
CA SER A 451 -15.81 -16.87 -14.47
C SER A 451 -16.02 -15.47 -13.89
N ASN A 452 -15.67 -15.27 -12.61
CA ASN A 452 -15.71 -13.96 -11.97
C ASN A 452 -14.82 -12.96 -12.72
N MET A 453 -15.31 -11.73 -12.83
CA MET A 453 -14.67 -10.70 -13.65
C MET A 453 -13.63 -9.94 -12.82
N THR A 454 -12.49 -10.57 -12.56
CA THR A 454 -11.31 -9.96 -11.94
C THR A 454 -10.05 -10.35 -12.70
N LEU A 455 -9.01 -9.52 -12.64
CA LEU A 455 -7.74 -9.77 -13.34
C LEU A 455 -7.07 -11.07 -12.88
N LEU A 456 -7.23 -11.46 -11.61
CA LEU A 456 -6.73 -12.74 -11.08
C LEU A 456 -7.41 -13.95 -11.76
N ASN A 457 -8.75 -13.93 -11.88
CA ASN A 457 -9.47 -15.00 -12.57
C ASN A 457 -9.21 -14.99 -14.08
N LEU A 458 -9.07 -13.81 -14.69
CA LEU A 458 -8.72 -13.67 -16.11
C LEU A 458 -7.34 -14.28 -16.40
N TRP A 459 -6.35 -14.06 -15.52
CA TRP A 459 -5.03 -14.66 -15.63
C TRP A 459 -5.11 -16.19 -15.61
N LEU A 460 -5.95 -16.77 -14.73
CA LEU A 460 -6.20 -18.21 -14.67
C LEU A 460 -7.01 -18.75 -15.86
N VAL A 461 -7.84 -17.92 -16.52
CA VAL A 461 -8.50 -18.28 -17.79
C VAL A 461 -7.48 -18.38 -18.93
N TRP A 462 -6.46 -17.52 -18.96
CA TRP A 462 -5.39 -17.56 -19.97
C TRP A 462 -4.31 -18.61 -19.71
N ARG A 463 -3.90 -18.78 -18.44
CA ARG A 463 -2.77 -19.63 -18.05
C ARG A 463 -3.17 -21.05 -17.63
N GLY A 464 -4.44 -21.27 -17.30
CA GLY A 464 -4.91 -22.46 -16.60
C GLY A 464 -4.69 -22.36 -15.08
N PRO A 465 -4.96 -23.45 -14.34
CA PRO A 465 -4.80 -23.47 -12.88
C PRO A 465 -3.35 -23.27 -12.45
N LEU A 466 -3.11 -22.38 -11.47
CA LEU A 466 -1.78 -22.05 -10.97
C LEU A 466 -1.72 -22.19 -9.45
N ARG A 467 -0.53 -22.45 -8.91
CA ARG A 467 -0.29 -22.24 -7.47
C ARG A 467 -0.42 -20.75 -7.14
N GLU A 468 -0.88 -20.45 -5.94
CA GLU A 468 -1.15 -19.08 -5.50
C GLU A 468 0.08 -18.18 -5.54
N ASP A 469 1.25 -18.63 -5.05
CA ASP A 469 2.51 -17.89 -5.15
C ASP A 469 2.91 -17.60 -6.60
N ARG A 470 2.64 -18.54 -7.50
CA ARG A 470 2.94 -18.37 -8.92
C ARG A 470 1.98 -17.37 -9.57
N LEU A 471 0.69 -17.40 -9.22
CA LEU A 471 -0.30 -16.43 -9.69
C LEU A 471 0.04 -15.02 -9.21
N ALA A 472 0.33 -14.86 -7.92
CA ALA A 472 0.72 -13.57 -7.35
C ALA A 472 1.98 -13.02 -8.04
N LEU A 473 3.01 -13.85 -8.22
CA LEU A 473 4.24 -13.46 -8.91
C LEU A 473 4.02 -13.10 -10.38
N GLU A 474 3.25 -13.86 -11.16
CA GLU A 474 3.00 -13.54 -12.57
C GLU A 474 2.22 -12.22 -12.73
N VAL A 475 1.26 -11.93 -11.86
CA VAL A 475 0.51 -10.66 -11.85
C VAL A 475 1.40 -9.49 -11.41
N VAL A 476 2.28 -9.70 -10.42
CA VAL A 476 3.28 -8.71 -9.96
C VAL A 476 4.32 -8.40 -11.05
N VAL A 477 4.78 -9.40 -11.80
CA VAL A 477 5.67 -9.20 -12.95
C VAL A 477 4.97 -8.43 -14.06
N MET A 478 3.70 -8.76 -14.35
CA MET A 478 2.89 -7.99 -15.31
C MET A 478 2.72 -6.52 -14.87
N GLN A 479 2.46 -6.26 -13.58
CA GLN A 479 2.43 -4.90 -13.03
C GLN A 479 3.74 -4.15 -13.25
N ALA A 480 4.89 -4.80 -13.03
CA ALA A 480 6.21 -4.20 -13.26
C ALA A 480 6.44 -3.92 -14.75
N CYS A 481 6.15 -4.85 -15.64
CA CYS A 481 6.31 -4.69 -17.09
C CYS A 481 5.41 -3.58 -17.66
N VAL A 482 4.12 -3.55 -17.29
CA VAL A 482 3.18 -2.50 -17.71
C VAL A 482 3.60 -1.13 -17.17
N GLY A 483 4.04 -1.08 -15.91
CA GLY A 483 4.54 0.16 -15.29
C GLY A 483 5.81 0.70 -15.94
N LEU A 484 6.81 -0.15 -16.18
CA LEU A 484 8.03 0.22 -16.91
C LEU A 484 7.73 0.69 -18.34
N PHE A 485 6.80 0.02 -19.03
CA PHE A 485 6.33 0.47 -20.34
C PHE A 485 5.61 1.83 -20.24
N GLY A 486 4.77 2.05 -19.22
CA GLY A 486 4.14 3.34 -18.96
C GLY A 486 5.14 4.48 -18.72
N LEU A 487 6.24 4.21 -18.00
CA LEU A 487 7.34 5.17 -17.84
C LEU A 487 8.11 5.39 -19.14
N PHE A 488 8.37 4.35 -19.93
CA PHE A 488 8.95 4.50 -21.27
C PHE A 488 8.06 5.36 -22.19
N VAL A 489 6.74 5.15 -22.17
CA VAL A 489 5.78 6.00 -22.88
C VAL A 489 5.89 7.45 -22.39
N ARG A 490 5.91 7.67 -21.07
CA ARG A 490 5.99 9.01 -20.44
C ARG A 490 7.29 9.76 -20.75
N HIS A 491 8.41 9.06 -20.89
CA HIS A 491 9.78 9.62 -20.92
C HIS A 491 10.53 9.43 -22.25
N ARG A 492 9.88 8.87 -23.27
CA ARG A 492 10.41 8.71 -24.64
C ARG A 492 9.38 8.91 -25.73
N LEU A 493 8.12 8.51 -25.49
CA LEU A 493 7.05 8.63 -26.48
C LEU A 493 6.15 9.86 -26.25
N ALA A 494 6.38 10.64 -25.20
CA ALA A 494 5.65 11.88 -24.94
C ALA A 494 5.74 12.85 -26.13
N LEU A 495 6.90 12.92 -26.81
CA LEU A 495 7.12 13.75 -28.01
C LEU A 495 6.24 13.39 -29.22
N LEU A 496 5.61 12.21 -29.24
CA LEU A 496 4.64 11.85 -30.28
C LEU A 496 3.28 12.55 -30.07
N ILE A 497 3.02 13.07 -28.87
CA ILE A 497 1.70 13.54 -28.41
C ILE A 497 1.79 14.94 -27.77
N PHE A 498 2.98 15.39 -27.37
CA PHE A 498 3.25 16.69 -26.76
C PHE A 498 4.49 17.32 -27.41
N LYS A 499 4.59 18.66 -27.39
CA LYS A 499 5.70 19.39 -28.03
C LYS A 499 7.04 19.22 -27.32
N GLU A 500 7.01 18.93 -26.02
CA GLU A 500 8.17 18.87 -25.14
C GLU A 500 8.18 17.57 -24.32
N ASP A 501 9.38 17.11 -23.96
CA ASP A 501 9.60 16.02 -23.03
C ASP A 501 10.24 16.53 -21.74
N ASN A 502 9.92 15.88 -20.64
CA ASN A 502 10.23 16.29 -19.28
C ASN A 502 11.63 15.83 -18.82
N LEU A 503 12.38 15.14 -19.68
CA LEU A 503 13.79 14.74 -19.47
C LEU A 503 14.73 15.32 -20.54
N GLY A 504 14.21 16.03 -21.54
CA GLY A 504 14.99 16.54 -22.66
C GLY A 504 15.36 18.00 -22.47
N ALA A 505 16.65 18.32 -22.56
CA ALA A 505 17.06 19.71 -22.79
C ALA A 505 16.45 20.21 -24.11
N VAL A 506 15.85 21.40 -24.08
CA VAL A 506 15.39 22.11 -25.28
C VAL A 506 16.55 22.21 -26.27
N ARG A 507 16.45 21.53 -27.40
CA ARG A 507 17.31 21.80 -28.56
C ARG A 507 16.75 23.04 -29.23
N TYR A 508 17.31 24.19 -28.85
CA TYR A 508 17.14 25.47 -29.53
C TYR A 508 17.54 25.38 -31.00
#